data_AF-A0A970H829-F1
#
_entry.id   AF-A0A970H829-F1
#
_cell.length_a   1.000
_cell.length_b   1.000
_cell.length_c   1.000
_cell.angle_alpha   90.00
_cell.angle_beta   90.00
_cell.angle_gamma   90.00
#
_symmetry.space_group_name_H-M   'P 1'
#
loop_
_entity.id
_entity.type
_entity.pdbx_description
1 polymer ?
#
loop_
_entity_poly.entity_id
_entity_poly.type
_entity_poly.pdbx_seq_one_letter_code
_entity_poly.pdbx_strand_id
1 'polypeptide(L)'
;MRPAAPPASRFAAWGHRSENGLLVAAFLLAIALPVIEAAGRPLGGFHVPGSAVYLQQLTLWLTFVGGLIAARDGGHLTLSTAEFLRSGGRARRFATGFAAAVAAAVTAVVAHGAFQVVLANRQGGDRLGIGIPTWWSELVMPVGLGLIALRFAWRGGAGWRGRGVALVAIAAAFTFGYLHEGLPGPLLWTLVGVVLAGMILGAPVFTGMAGIGLLLFFADGTPVSAVPAEIYRLIASPTLPAIPLLTACGYVLAESRAADRLVRFFRALFGWLPGGPRRDK
;
A
#
# COMPACT_ATOMS: atom_id res chain seq x y z
N MET A 1 -14.95 -14.81 -28.30
CA MET A 1 -14.81 -15.74 -27.16
C MET A 1 -13.56 -15.38 -26.38
N ARG A 2 -13.68 -14.94 -25.12
CA ARG A 2 -12.52 -14.74 -24.24
C ARG A 2 -12.02 -16.14 -23.82
N PRO A 3 -10.73 -16.47 -23.92
CA PRO A 3 -10.24 -17.75 -23.45
C PRO A 3 -10.51 -17.87 -21.94
N ALA A 4 -11.08 -19.01 -21.53
CA ALA A 4 -11.34 -19.33 -20.13
C ALA A 4 -10.01 -19.30 -19.35
N ALA A 5 -9.98 -18.54 -18.25
CA ALA A 5 -8.82 -18.50 -17.38
C ALA A 5 -8.59 -19.91 -16.79
N PRO A 6 -7.33 -20.40 -16.74
CA PRO A 6 -7.05 -21.70 -16.15
C PRO A 6 -7.49 -21.72 -14.68
N PRO A 7 -8.00 -22.85 -14.16
CA PRO A 7 -8.43 -22.94 -12.77
C PRO A 7 -7.24 -22.64 -11.84
N ALA A 8 -7.38 -21.64 -10.98
CA ALA A 8 -6.37 -21.30 -9.99
C ALA A 8 -6.07 -22.55 -9.14
N SER A 9 -4.79 -22.88 -8.97
CA SER A 9 -4.39 -24.00 -8.11
C SER A 9 -4.97 -23.83 -6.71
N ARG A 10 -5.36 -24.92 -6.04
CA ARG A 10 -5.98 -24.88 -4.70
C ARG A 10 -5.18 -24.05 -3.69
N PHE A 11 -3.85 -24.01 -3.83
CA PHE A 11 -2.94 -23.17 -3.04
C PHE A 11 -3.13 -21.66 -3.28
N ALA A 12 -3.34 -21.23 -4.52
CA ALA A 12 -3.64 -19.82 -4.83
C ALA A 12 -5.00 -19.40 -4.27
N ALA A 13 -6.01 -20.26 -4.37
CA ALA A 13 -7.33 -20.01 -3.79
C ALA A 13 -7.34 -19.97 -2.25
N TRP A 14 -6.41 -20.67 -1.60
CA TRP A 14 -6.22 -20.60 -0.14
C TRP A 14 -5.50 -19.30 0.26
N GLY A 15 -4.42 -18.94 -0.43
CA GLY A 15 -3.71 -17.68 -0.22
C GLY A 15 -4.60 -16.44 -0.38
N HIS A 16 -5.50 -16.43 -1.38
CA HIS A 16 -6.44 -15.33 -1.56
C HIS A 16 -7.47 -15.19 -0.44
N ARG A 17 -7.91 -16.32 0.12
CA ARG A 17 -8.84 -16.32 1.26
C ARG A 17 -8.15 -15.85 2.53
N SER A 18 -6.90 -16.24 2.77
CA SER A 18 -6.14 -15.77 3.93
C SER A 18 -5.81 -14.28 3.84
N GLU A 19 -5.39 -13.76 2.67
CA GLU A 19 -5.13 -12.33 2.46
C GLU A 19 -6.38 -11.49 2.75
N ASN A 20 -7.52 -11.86 2.15
CA ASN A 20 -8.78 -11.15 2.34
C ASN A 20 -9.27 -11.27 3.80
N GLY A 21 -9.18 -12.46 4.40
CA GLY A 21 -9.58 -12.68 5.79
C GLY A 21 -8.74 -11.86 6.77
N LEU A 22 -7.43 -11.77 6.54
CA LEU A 22 -6.52 -10.96 7.35
C LEU A 22 -6.84 -9.46 7.26
N LEU A 23 -7.11 -8.96 6.04
CA LEU A 23 -7.51 -7.57 5.84
C LEU A 23 -8.82 -7.25 6.56
N VAL A 24 -9.82 -8.12 6.42
CA VAL A 24 -11.13 -7.96 7.07
C VAL A 24 -10.97 -8.01 8.59
N ALA A 25 -10.18 -8.94 9.13
CA ALA A 25 -9.92 -9.02 10.56
C ALA A 25 -9.21 -7.76 11.07
N ALA A 26 -8.16 -7.28 10.39
CA ALA A 26 -7.46 -6.06 10.77
C ALA A 26 -8.38 -4.83 10.73
N PHE A 27 -9.23 -4.73 9.71
CA PHE A 27 -10.21 -3.65 9.57
C PHE A 27 -11.28 -3.69 10.67
N LEU A 28 -11.85 -4.87 10.94
CA LEU A 28 -12.84 -5.04 12.01
C LEU A 28 -12.25 -4.73 13.38
N LEU A 29 -11.02 -5.15 13.66
CA LEU A 29 -10.32 -4.83 14.90
C LEU A 29 -10.04 -3.32 15.01
N ALA A 30 -9.64 -2.69 13.90
CA ALA A 30 -9.40 -1.24 13.86
C ALA A 30 -10.67 -0.43 14.16
N ILE A 31 -11.85 -0.96 13.83
CA ILE A 31 -13.16 -0.36 14.15
C ILE A 31 -13.60 -0.70 15.57
N ALA A 32 -13.44 -1.96 15.99
CA ALA A 32 -13.93 -2.42 17.28
C ALA A 32 -13.23 -1.71 18.44
N LEU A 33 -11.93 -1.48 18.32
CA LEU A 33 -11.12 -0.96 19.42
C LEU A 33 -11.52 0.48 19.83
N PRO A 34 -11.68 1.45 18.92
CA PRO A 34 -12.19 2.78 19.26
C PRO A 34 -13.64 2.77 19.74
N VAL A 35 -14.49 1.88 19.20
CA VAL A 35 -15.88 1.75 19.62
C VAL A 35 -15.97 1.25 21.06
N ILE A 36 -15.15 0.25 21.42
CA ILE A 36 -15.05 -0.27 22.79
C ILE A 36 -14.57 0.82 23.74
N GLU A 37 -13.58 1.64 23.36
CA GLU A 37 -13.13 2.75 24.20
C GLU A 37 -14.18 3.86 24.35
N ALA A 38 -14.86 4.22 23.26
CA ALA A 38 -15.88 5.26 23.27
C ALA A 38 -17.10 4.85 24.12
N ALA A 39 -17.51 3.58 24.04
CA ALA A 39 -18.62 3.04 24.83
C ALA A 39 -18.22 2.66 26.26
N GLY A 40 -17.00 2.17 26.47
CA GLY A 40 -16.49 1.71 27.77
C GLY A 40 -16.24 2.84 28.77
N ARG A 41 -15.89 4.04 28.27
CA ARG A 41 -15.72 5.24 29.10
C ARG A 41 -16.97 5.60 29.91
N PRO A 42 -18.15 5.82 29.30
CA PRO A 42 -19.37 6.16 30.04
C PRO A 42 -19.97 4.98 30.83
N LEU A 43 -19.67 3.73 30.45
CA LEU A 43 -20.32 2.54 31.03
C LEU A 43 -19.57 1.88 32.20
N GLY A 44 -18.44 2.43 32.64
CA GLY A 44 -17.69 1.87 33.77
C GLY A 44 -16.19 2.15 33.79
N GLY A 45 -15.71 3.13 33.01
CA GLY A 45 -14.28 3.48 32.95
C GLY A 45 -13.40 2.44 32.25
N PHE A 46 -14.00 1.47 31.55
CA PHE A 46 -13.25 0.44 30.82
C PHE A 46 -12.51 1.08 29.64
N HIS A 47 -11.17 0.99 29.64
CA HIS A 47 -10.32 1.45 28.56
C HIS A 47 -9.23 0.41 28.29
N VAL A 48 -8.76 0.34 27.03
CA VAL A 48 -7.69 -0.58 26.65
C VAL A 48 -6.36 0.16 26.77
N PRO A 49 -5.44 -0.25 27.68
CA PRO A 49 -4.13 0.40 27.79
C PRO A 49 -3.34 0.29 26.48
N GLY A 50 -2.86 1.41 25.94
CA GLY A 50 -2.07 1.42 24.72
C GLY A 50 -2.88 1.24 23.43
N SER A 51 -4.19 1.51 23.45
CA SER A 51 -5.09 1.46 22.28
C SER A 51 -4.55 2.14 21.03
N ALA A 52 -3.97 3.34 21.18
CA ALA A 52 -3.36 4.08 20.08
C ALA A 52 -2.28 3.28 19.35
N VAL A 53 -1.45 2.53 20.08
CA VAL A 53 -0.37 1.71 19.51
C VAL A 53 -0.94 0.52 18.74
N TYR A 54 -2.01 -0.10 19.26
CA TYR A 54 -2.71 -1.16 18.52
C TYR A 54 -3.34 -0.63 17.23
N LEU A 55 -3.93 0.56 17.24
CA LEU A 55 -4.50 1.18 16.04
C LEU A 55 -3.46 1.51 14.98
N GLN A 56 -2.31 2.06 15.39
CA GLN A 56 -1.18 2.30 14.50
C GLN A 56 -0.74 1.00 13.82
N GLN A 57 -0.64 -0.06 14.61
CA GLN A 57 -0.25 -1.36 14.10
C GLN A 57 -1.30 -1.96 13.17
N LEU A 58 -2.58 -1.91 13.52
CA LEU A 58 -3.66 -2.39 12.64
C LEU A 58 -3.73 -1.60 11.33
N THR A 59 -3.42 -0.30 11.38
CA THR A 59 -3.31 0.56 10.19
C THR A 59 -2.12 0.17 9.32
N LEU A 60 -0.99 -0.20 9.93
CA LEU A 60 0.15 -0.80 9.23
C LEU A 60 -0.26 -2.05 8.47
N TRP A 61 -0.95 -2.98 9.14
CA TRP A 61 -1.44 -4.21 8.52
C TRP A 61 -2.42 -3.93 7.38
N LEU A 62 -3.40 -3.05 7.60
CA LEU A 62 -4.36 -2.65 6.58
C LEU A 62 -3.66 -2.06 5.35
N THR A 63 -2.60 -1.27 5.55
CA THR A 63 -1.84 -0.64 4.48
C THR A 63 -1.09 -1.66 3.63
N PHE A 64 -0.30 -2.55 4.24
CA PHE A 64 0.52 -3.50 3.48
C PHE A 64 -0.29 -4.68 2.93
N VAL A 65 -1.25 -5.21 3.67
CA VAL A 65 -2.14 -6.26 3.18
C VAL A 65 -3.08 -5.70 2.10
N GLY A 66 -3.61 -4.48 2.30
CA GLY A 66 -4.41 -3.78 1.30
C GLY A 66 -3.62 -3.49 0.02
N GLY A 67 -2.36 -3.04 0.16
CA GLY A 67 -1.43 -2.87 -0.96
C GLY A 67 -1.16 -4.18 -1.72
N LEU A 68 -0.99 -5.30 -1.01
CA LEU A 68 -0.79 -6.61 -1.61
C LEU A 68 -2.01 -7.09 -2.42
N ILE A 69 -3.22 -6.82 -1.91
CA ILE A 69 -4.48 -7.11 -2.61
C ILE A 69 -4.66 -6.16 -3.80
N ALA A 70 -4.35 -4.87 -3.67
CA ALA A 70 -4.37 -3.94 -4.80
C ALA A 70 -3.40 -4.38 -5.91
N ALA A 71 -2.22 -4.89 -5.54
CA ALA A 71 -1.28 -5.50 -6.48
C ALA A 71 -1.84 -6.73 -7.18
N ARG A 72 -2.74 -7.49 -6.52
CA ARG A 72 -3.48 -8.64 -7.11
C ARG A 72 -4.46 -8.21 -8.17
N ASP A 73 -5.26 -7.21 -7.88
CA ASP A 73 -6.40 -6.91 -8.74
C ASP A 73 -6.03 -5.90 -9.83
N GLY A 74 -4.75 -5.48 -9.86
CA GLY A 74 -4.27 -4.45 -10.79
C GLY A 74 -4.77 -3.05 -10.40
N GLY A 75 -5.32 -2.90 -9.20
CA GLY A 75 -5.95 -1.68 -8.69
C GLY A 75 -4.96 -0.67 -8.11
N HIS A 76 -3.68 -0.73 -8.49
CA HIS A 76 -2.77 0.36 -8.16
C HIS A 76 -3.05 1.55 -9.07
N LEU A 77 -2.89 2.76 -8.52
CA LEU A 77 -2.95 3.99 -9.32
C LEU A 77 -1.78 3.98 -10.31
N THR A 78 -2.08 3.63 -11.57
CA THR A 78 -1.15 3.70 -12.70
C THR A 78 -1.53 4.89 -13.57
N LEU A 79 -0.55 5.52 -14.22
CA LEU A 79 -0.85 6.53 -15.23
C LEU A 79 -1.56 5.87 -16.43
N SER A 80 -2.72 6.41 -16.83
CA SER A 80 -3.56 5.90 -17.94
C SER A 80 -2.86 5.99 -19.32
N THR A 81 -1.65 6.53 -19.39
CA THR A 81 -0.83 6.63 -20.60
C THR A 81 -0.61 5.27 -21.30
N ALA A 82 -0.56 4.17 -20.55
CA ALA A 82 -0.46 2.82 -21.13
C ALA A 82 -1.73 2.38 -21.89
N GLU A 83 -2.90 2.95 -21.58
CA GLU A 83 -4.16 2.70 -22.29
C GLU A 83 -4.22 3.46 -23.63
N PHE A 84 -3.48 4.58 -23.73
CA PHE A 84 -3.34 5.36 -24.96
C PHE A 84 -2.39 4.72 -26.00
N LEU A 85 -1.55 3.75 -25.63
CA LEU A 85 -0.78 2.92 -26.58
C LEU A 85 -1.73 1.96 -27.33
N ARG A 86 -2.50 2.53 -28.28
CA ARG A 86 -3.64 1.91 -28.94
C ARG A 86 -3.31 0.93 -30.09
N SER A 87 -2.04 0.65 -30.40
CA SER A 87 -1.72 -0.19 -31.58
C SER A 87 -0.30 -0.77 -31.54
N GLY A 88 -0.17 -2.06 -31.19
CA GLY A 88 1.06 -2.83 -31.43
C GLY A 88 1.37 -3.87 -30.35
N GLY A 89 1.23 -5.15 -30.69
CA GLY A 89 1.41 -6.26 -29.75
C GLY A 89 2.83 -6.38 -29.15
N ARG A 90 3.88 -5.85 -29.80
CA ARG A 90 5.27 -5.87 -29.29
C ARG A 90 5.60 -4.69 -28.39
N ALA A 91 5.26 -3.47 -28.79
CA ALA A 91 5.54 -2.26 -28.02
C ALA A 91 4.83 -2.27 -26.66
N ARG A 92 3.56 -2.70 -26.63
CA ARG A 92 2.81 -2.86 -25.37
C ARG A 92 3.44 -3.91 -24.45
N ARG A 93 3.85 -5.06 -24.98
CA ARG A 93 4.52 -6.12 -24.19
C ARG A 93 5.84 -5.64 -23.60
N PHE A 94 6.61 -4.87 -24.37
CA PHE A 94 7.85 -4.27 -23.88
C PHE A 94 7.56 -3.24 -22.78
N ALA A 95 6.62 -2.31 -23.01
CA ALA A 95 6.22 -1.30 -22.03
C ALA A 95 5.75 -1.93 -20.71
N THR A 96 4.87 -2.93 -20.76
CA THR A 96 4.38 -3.63 -19.56
C THR A 96 5.49 -4.42 -18.86
N GLY A 97 6.40 -5.04 -19.62
CA GLY A 97 7.54 -5.78 -19.07
C GLY A 97 8.55 -4.87 -18.39
N PHE A 98 8.87 -3.74 -19.02
CA PHE A 98 9.77 -2.73 -18.49
C PHE A 98 9.18 -2.08 -17.23
N ALA A 99 7.93 -1.60 -17.29
CA ALA A 99 7.23 -1.02 -16.15
C ALA A 99 7.21 -1.97 -14.95
N ALA A 100 6.91 -3.26 -15.19
CA ALA A 100 6.90 -4.26 -14.14
C ALA A 100 8.31 -4.60 -13.60
N ALA A 101 9.34 -4.60 -14.45
CA ALA A 101 10.72 -4.80 -14.01
C ALA A 101 11.20 -3.65 -13.11
N VAL A 102 10.90 -2.40 -13.49
CA VAL A 102 11.18 -1.21 -12.68
C VAL A 102 10.41 -1.26 -11.36
N ALA A 103 9.11 -1.57 -11.39
CA ALA A 103 8.29 -1.71 -10.18
C ALA A 103 8.80 -2.82 -9.27
N ALA A 104 9.19 -3.97 -9.81
CA ALA A 104 9.76 -5.07 -9.04
C ALA A 104 11.09 -4.69 -8.38
N ALA A 105 12.01 -4.06 -9.13
CA ALA A 105 13.31 -3.64 -8.65
C ALA A 105 13.19 -2.60 -7.52
N VAL A 106 12.44 -1.52 -7.74
CA VAL A 106 12.22 -0.49 -6.73
C VAL A 106 11.56 -1.09 -5.48
N THR A 107 10.48 -1.85 -5.66
CA THR A 107 9.75 -2.44 -4.51
C THR A 107 10.64 -3.41 -3.73
N ALA A 108 11.53 -4.17 -4.41
CA ALA A 108 12.48 -5.05 -3.75
C ALA A 108 13.51 -4.28 -2.90
N VAL A 109 14.02 -3.15 -3.40
CA VAL A 109 14.94 -2.29 -2.63
C VAL A 109 14.22 -1.68 -1.43
N VAL A 110 12.98 -1.20 -1.59
CA VAL A 110 12.15 -0.72 -0.46
C VAL A 110 11.90 -1.84 0.55
N ALA A 111 11.62 -3.08 0.11
CA ALA A 111 11.43 -4.23 0.99
C ALA A 111 12.70 -4.54 1.79
N HIS A 112 13.87 -4.44 1.17
CA HIS A 112 15.14 -4.59 1.87
C HIS A 112 15.35 -3.49 2.91
N GLY A 113 15.12 -2.22 2.56
CA GLY A 113 15.20 -1.12 3.51
C GLY A 113 14.21 -1.30 4.68
N ALA A 114 13.00 -1.82 4.42
CA ALA A 114 12.02 -2.12 5.45
C ALA A 114 12.51 -3.22 6.40
N PHE A 115 13.19 -4.24 5.88
CA PHE A 115 13.80 -5.27 6.71
C PHE A 115 14.88 -4.69 7.63
N GLN A 116 15.68 -3.74 7.14
CA GLN A 116 16.66 -3.03 7.97
C GLN A 116 15.99 -2.19 9.07
N VAL A 117 14.85 -1.54 8.78
CA VAL A 117 14.06 -0.83 9.79
C VAL A 117 13.60 -1.77 10.90
N VAL A 118 13.03 -2.93 10.54
CA VAL A 118 12.59 -3.92 11.53
C VAL A 118 13.76 -4.43 12.38
N LEU A 119 14.93 -4.64 11.77
CA LEU A 119 16.13 -5.06 12.48
C LEU A 119 16.62 -3.98 13.46
N ALA A 120 16.56 -2.70 13.06
CA ALA A 120 16.90 -1.57 13.92
C ALA A 120 15.92 -1.46 15.10
N ASN A 121 14.61 -1.56 14.85
CA ASN A 121 13.59 -1.49 15.90
C ASN A 121 13.65 -2.69 16.87
N ARG A 122 14.06 -3.86 16.38
CA ARG A 122 14.33 -5.02 17.25
C ARG A 122 15.42 -4.73 18.29
N GLN A 123 16.43 -3.94 17.95
CA GLN A 123 17.49 -3.54 18.89
C GLN A 123 16.99 -2.49 19.90
N GLY A 124 16.04 -1.64 19.50
CA GLY A 124 15.40 -0.65 20.37
C GLY A 124 14.55 -1.25 21.50
N GLY A 125 14.01 -2.46 21.31
CA GLY A 125 13.38 -3.23 22.38
C GLY A 125 11.95 -2.81 22.74
N ASP A 126 11.30 -2.00 21.90
CA ASP A 126 9.92 -1.56 22.10
C ASP A 126 8.93 -2.73 22.17
N ARG A 127 7.96 -2.61 23.07
CA ARG A 127 6.93 -3.63 23.33
C ARG A 127 5.54 -3.02 23.27
N LEU A 128 4.61 -3.77 22.68
CA LEU A 128 3.18 -3.52 22.77
C LEU A 128 2.71 -3.71 24.22
N GLY A 129 1.59 -3.09 24.60
CA GLY A 129 1.05 -3.18 25.97
C GLY A 129 0.74 -4.61 26.46
N ILE A 130 0.58 -5.56 25.55
CA ILE A 130 0.44 -7.01 25.80
C ILE A 130 1.78 -7.76 25.99
N GLY A 131 2.91 -7.06 26.05
CA GLY A 131 4.25 -7.64 26.23
C GLY A 131 4.88 -8.22 24.96
N ILE A 132 4.19 -8.16 23.82
CA ILE A 132 4.72 -8.61 22.52
C ILE A 132 5.64 -7.54 21.93
N PRO A 133 6.84 -7.89 21.42
CA PRO A 133 7.70 -6.92 20.74
C PRO A 133 7.04 -6.31 19.50
N THR A 134 7.16 -5.00 19.31
CA THR A 134 6.55 -4.28 18.17
C THR A 134 7.05 -4.80 16.82
N TRP A 135 8.34 -5.15 16.73
CA TRP A 135 8.99 -5.64 15.51
C TRP A 135 8.31 -6.87 14.88
N TRP A 136 7.64 -7.72 15.68
CA TRP A 136 6.88 -8.87 15.17
C TRP A 136 5.80 -8.42 14.20
N SER A 137 5.15 -7.33 14.54
CA SER A 137 4.04 -6.79 13.80
C SER A 137 4.53 -5.90 12.65
N GLU A 138 5.67 -5.24 12.82
CA GLU A 138 6.35 -4.49 11.75
C GLU A 138 6.82 -5.36 10.60
N LEU A 139 7.06 -6.66 10.81
CA LEU A 139 7.40 -7.63 9.74
C LEU A 139 6.38 -7.65 8.59
N VAL A 140 5.13 -7.23 8.83
CA VAL A 140 4.12 -7.13 7.77
C VAL A 140 4.58 -6.21 6.62
N MET A 141 5.38 -5.19 6.92
CA MET A 141 5.92 -4.24 5.93
C MET A 141 6.91 -4.91 4.96
N PRO A 142 8.06 -5.45 5.39
CA PRO A 142 9.00 -6.10 4.47
C PRO A 142 8.40 -7.33 3.79
N VAL A 143 7.56 -8.10 4.49
CA VAL A 143 6.87 -9.26 3.89
C VAL A 143 5.89 -8.81 2.81
N GLY A 144 5.04 -7.82 3.09
CA GLY A 144 4.08 -7.29 2.13
C GLY A 144 4.76 -6.71 0.88
N LEU A 145 5.77 -5.86 1.07
CA LEU A 145 6.55 -5.29 -0.03
C LEU A 145 7.30 -6.37 -0.83
N GLY A 146 7.89 -7.36 -0.15
CA GLY A 146 8.56 -8.49 -0.81
C GLY A 146 7.62 -9.29 -1.69
N LEU A 147 6.41 -9.59 -1.20
CA LEU A 147 5.38 -10.28 -1.98
C LEU A 147 4.87 -9.44 -3.15
N ILE A 148 4.74 -8.11 -2.99
CA ILE A 148 4.39 -7.20 -4.09
C ILE A 148 5.51 -7.17 -5.15
N ALA A 149 6.78 -7.09 -4.74
CA ALA A 149 7.93 -7.12 -5.65
C ALA A 149 7.97 -8.43 -6.45
N LEU A 150 7.78 -9.57 -5.76
CA LEU A 150 7.65 -10.89 -6.37
C LEU A 150 6.51 -10.90 -7.39
N ARG A 151 5.36 -10.33 -7.04
CA ARG A 151 4.20 -10.29 -7.91
C ARG A 151 4.45 -9.51 -9.19
N PHE A 152 5.12 -8.36 -9.12
CA PHE A 152 5.50 -7.61 -10.32
C PHE A 152 6.48 -8.39 -11.20
N ALA A 153 7.48 -9.03 -10.60
CA ALA A 153 8.44 -9.86 -11.35
C ALA A 153 7.75 -11.04 -12.06
N TRP A 154 6.73 -11.65 -11.46
CA TRP A 154 6.02 -12.80 -12.06
C TRP A 154 4.94 -12.42 -13.07
N ARG A 155 4.26 -11.28 -12.90
CA ARG A 155 3.15 -10.83 -13.77
C ARG A 155 3.59 -9.96 -14.95
N GLY A 156 4.70 -9.25 -14.83
CA GLY A 156 5.19 -8.30 -15.84
C GLY A 156 5.55 -8.90 -17.20
N GLY A 157 5.96 -10.17 -17.22
CA GLY A 157 6.39 -10.85 -18.43
C GLY A 157 5.37 -11.88 -18.91
N ALA A 158 4.80 -11.68 -20.10
CA ALA A 158 4.06 -12.71 -20.83
C ALA A 158 4.95 -13.90 -21.32
N GLY A 159 6.03 -14.22 -20.60
CA GLY A 159 6.99 -15.30 -20.89
C GLY A 159 8.20 -15.33 -19.94
N TRP A 160 8.99 -16.40 -19.98
CA TRP A 160 10.19 -16.63 -19.15
C TRP A 160 11.23 -15.49 -19.24
N ARG A 161 11.33 -14.84 -20.41
CA ARG A 161 12.24 -13.72 -20.67
C ARG A 161 11.91 -12.47 -19.85
N GLY A 162 10.63 -12.13 -19.70
CA GLY A 162 10.23 -10.95 -18.91
C GLY A 162 10.47 -11.14 -17.41
N ARG A 163 10.32 -12.37 -16.91
CA ARG A 163 10.68 -12.73 -15.53
C ARG A 163 12.19 -12.62 -15.29
N GLY A 164 12.99 -13.13 -16.24
CA GLY A 164 14.44 -12.98 -16.22
C GLY A 164 14.87 -11.51 -16.16
N VAL A 165 14.26 -10.63 -16.97
CA VAL A 165 14.55 -9.19 -16.93
C VAL A 165 14.22 -8.57 -15.58
N ALA A 166 13.09 -8.91 -14.96
CA ALA A 166 12.75 -8.39 -13.64
C ALA A 166 13.73 -8.86 -12.54
N LEU A 167 14.13 -10.14 -12.57
CA LEU A 167 15.12 -10.67 -11.64
C LEU A 167 16.49 -10.05 -11.84
N VAL A 168 16.91 -9.85 -13.09
CA VAL A 168 18.16 -9.14 -13.42
C VAL A 168 18.07 -7.67 -12.98
N ALA A 169 16.94 -7.00 -13.14
CA ALA A 169 16.76 -5.63 -12.66
C ALA A 169 16.84 -5.53 -11.14
N ILE A 170 16.25 -6.48 -10.41
CA ILE A 170 16.39 -6.60 -8.95
C ILE A 170 17.86 -6.82 -8.58
N ALA A 171 18.52 -7.80 -9.19
CA ALA A 171 19.92 -8.11 -8.92
C ALA A 171 20.83 -6.91 -9.23
N ALA A 172 20.63 -6.25 -10.37
CA ALA A 172 21.35 -5.06 -10.75
C ALA A 172 21.17 -3.93 -9.74
N ALA A 173 19.94 -3.69 -9.25
CA ALA A 173 19.68 -2.67 -8.23
C ALA A 173 20.43 -2.95 -6.92
N PHE A 174 20.45 -4.20 -6.46
CA PHE A 174 21.21 -4.60 -5.27
C PHE A 174 22.72 -4.51 -5.48
N THR A 175 23.23 -5.11 -6.55
CA THR A 175 24.66 -5.07 -6.88
C THR A 175 25.16 -3.63 -7.01
N PHE A 176 24.36 -2.75 -7.62
CA PHE A 176 24.68 -1.35 -7.73
C PHE A 176 24.82 -0.67 -6.36
N GLY A 177 23.87 -0.91 -5.46
CA GLY A 177 23.85 -0.33 -4.11
C GLY A 177 24.98 -0.83 -3.19
N TYR A 178 25.52 -2.04 -3.41
CA TYR A 178 26.62 -2.58 -2.61
C TYR A 178 28.02 -2.23 -3.15
N LEU A 179 28.16 -2.00 -4.46
CA LEU A 179 29.47 -1.78 -5.08
C LEU A 179 29.91 -0.31 -5.12
N HIS A 180 29.00 0.65 -4.89
CA HIS A 180 29.31 2.08 -5.04
C HIS A 180 28.93 2.85 -3.77
N GLU A 181 29.89 3.61 -3.22
CA GLU A 181 29.68 4.51 -2.06
C GLU A 181 29.12 5.90 -2.45
N GLY A 182 28.78 6.10 -3.73
CA GLY A 182 28.21 7.34 -4.22
C GLY A 182 27.75 7.24 -5.67
N LEU A 183 26.68 7.96 -6.00
CA LEU A 183 26.14 8.04 -7.35
C LEU A 183 26.82 9.18 -8.13
N PRO A 184 27.53 8.93 -9.23
CA PRO A 184 27.94 10.00 -10.13
C PRO A 184 26.69 10.71 -10.67
N GLY A 185 26.69 12.05 -10.70
CA GLY A 185 25.54 12.87 -11.07
C GLY A 185 24.81 12.43 -12.35
N PRO A 186 25.50 12.16 -13.47
CA PRO A 186 24.86 11.69 -14.70
C PRO A 186 24.12 10.36 -14.55
N LEU A 187 24.64 9.45 -13.72
CA LEU A 187 24.03 8.15 -13.47
C LEU A 187 22.78 8.27 -12.60
N LEU A 188 22.80 9.14 -11.59
CA LEU A 188 21.61 9.46 -10.78
C LEU A 188 20.44 9.88 -11.67
N TRP A 189 20.64 10.88 -12.53
CA TRP A 189 19.59 11.38 -13.41
C TRP A 189 19.14 10.35 -14.45
N THR A 190 20.05 9.47 -14.89
CA THR A 190 19.69 8.33 -15.75
C THR A 190 18.76 7.36 -15.03
N LEU A 191 19.07 6.97 -13.79
CA LEU A 191 18.24 6.08 -12.99
C LEU A 191 16.89 6.72 -12.65
N VAL A 192 16.86 8.02 -12.33
CA VAL A 192 15.62 8.79 -12.15
C VAL A 192 14.78 8.75 -13.44
N GLY A 193 15.42 8.95 -14.60
CA GLY A 193 14.77 8.82 -15.91
C GLY A 193 14.18 7.43 -16.15
N VAL A 194 14.89 6.36 -15.76
CA VAL A 194 14.41 4.97 -15.85
C VAL A 194 13.17 4.75 -14.97
N VAL A 195 13.18 5.25 -13.73
CA VAL A 195 12.03 5.15 -12.80
C VAL A 195 10.82 5.92 -13.34
N LEU A 196 11.02 7.16 -13.82
CA LEU A 196 9.97 7.98 -14.43
C LEU A 196 9.40 7.33 -15.69
N ALA A 197 10.26 6.80 -16.57
CA ALA A 197 9.82 6.08 -17.76
C ALA A 197 8.99 4.85 -17.36
N GLY A 198 9.39 4.11 -16.32
CA GLY A 198 8.62 3.00 -15.79
C GLY A 198 7.22 3.43 -15.36
N MET A 199 7.11 4.52 -14.60
CA MET A 199 5.84 5.10 -14.13
C MET A 199 4.94 5.53 -15.30
N ILE A 200 5.50 6.23 -16.30
CA ILE A 200 4.77 6.67 -17.51
C ILE A 200 4.27 5.47 -18.32
N LEU A 201 5.07 4.40 -18.39
CA LEU A 201 4.73 3.17 -19.13
C LEU A 201 3.77 2.24 -18.37
N GLY A 202 3.31 2.63 -17.19
CA GLY A 202 2.27 1.94 -16.43
C GLY A 202 2.73 1.30 -15.13
N ALA A 203 3.93 1.61 -14.63
CA ALA A 203 4.29 1.24 -13.26
C ALA A 203 3.44 2.05 -12.27
N PRO A 204 3.06 1.48 -11.12
CA PRO A 204 2.32 2.19 -10.08
C PRO A 204 3.00 3.50 -9.67
N VAL A 205 2.22 4.53 -9.34
CA VAL A 205 2.75 5.83 -8.92
C VAL A 205 3.68 5.70 -7.69
N PHE A 206 3.40 4.76 -6.77
CA PHE A 206 4.28 4.54 -5.62
C PHE A 206 5.69 4.09 -6.02
N THR A 207 5.85 3.39 -7.15
CA THR A 207 7.17 3.03 -7.71
C THR A 207 7.95 4.28 -8.08
N GLY A 208 7.28 5.28 -8.68
CA GLY A 208 7.88 6.57 -8.98
C GLY A 208 8.32 7.30 -7.72
N MET A 209 7.40 7.49 -6.78
CA MET A 209 7.67 8.21 -5.53
C MET A 209 8.79 7.55 -4.70
N ALA A 210 8.67 6.24 -4.44
CA ALA A 210 9.65 5.51 -3.64
C ALA A 210 10.99 5.35 -4.38
N GLY A 211 10.97 5.10 -5.69
CA GLY A 211 12.18 4.91 -6.49
C GLY A 211 13.01 6.18 -6.60
N ILE A 212 12.37 7.32 -6.87
CA ILE A 212 13.07 8.62 -6.89
C ILE A 212 13.58 8.97 -5.50
N GLY A 213 12.77 8.77 -4.45
CA GLY A 213 13.19 8.99 -3.07
C GLY A 213 14.42 8.15 -2.69
N LEU A 214 14.43 6.86 -3.04
CA LEU A 214 15.57 5.98 -2.80
C LEU A 214 16.83 6.46 -3.52
N LEU A 215 16.72 6.88 -4.78
CA LEU A 215 17.87 7.34 -5.56
C LEU A 215 18.46 8.64 -5.02
N LEU A 216 17.62 9.60 -4.63
CA LEU A 216 18.05 10.87 -4.05
C LEU A 216 18.68 10.66 -2.67
N PHE A 217 18.05 9.86 -1.80
CA PHE A 217 18.61 9.53 -0.50
C PHE A 217 19.94 8.79 -0.61
N PHE A 218 20.06 7.86 -1.56
CA PHE A 218 21.33 7.17 -1.80
C PHE A 218 22.41 8.13 -2.35
N ALA A 219 22.04 9.11 -3.19
CA ALA A 219 22.97 10.13 -3.65
C ALA A 219 23.48 11.04 -2.52
N ASP A 220 22.64 11.30 -1.51
CA ASP A 220 22.99 12.05 -0.30
C ASP A 220 23.71 11.19 0.77
N GLY A 221 24.05 9.93 0.46
CA GLY A 221 24.73 9.01 1.39
C GLY A 221 23.83 8.52 2.53
N THR A 222 22.52 8.75 2.46
CA THR A 222 21.58 8.26 3.47
C THR A 222 21.18 6.80 3.18
N PRO A 223 21.01 5.96 4.22
CA PRO A 223 20.68 4.56 4.01
C PRO A 223 19.35 4.36 3.27
N VAL A 224 19.26 3.31 2.45
CA VAL A 224 18.02 2.90 1.77
C VAL A 224 16.85 2.58 2.72
N SER A 225 17.12 2.37 4.01
CA SER A 225 16.11 2.24 5.06
C SER A 225 15.38 3.54 5.37
N ALA A 226 15.88 4.70 4.93
CA ALA A 226 15.25 6.01 5.16
C ALA A 226 13.83 6.09 4.56
N VAL A 227 13.63 5.61 3.32
CA VAL A 227 12.30 5.62 2.69
C VAL A 227 11.30 4.75 3.47
N PRO A 228 11.59 3.47 3.78
CA PRO A 228 10.72 2.65 4.60
C PRO A 228 10.52 3.16 6.04
N ALA A 229 11.54 3.76 6.65
CA ALA A 229 11.42 4.36 7.98
C ALA A 229 10.42 5.52 7.97
N GLU A 230 10.47 6.36 6.94
CA GLU A 230 9.52 7.45 6.77
C GLU A 230 8.10 6.92 6.46
N ILE A 231 7.97 5.88 5.63
CA ILE A 231 6.69 5.19 5.41
C ILE A 231 6.13 4.67 6.75
N TYR A 232 6.95 4.02 7.57
CA TYR A 232 6.53 3.54 8.89
C TYR A 232 6.08 4.68 9.79
N ARG A 233 6.87 5.76 9.88
CA ARG A 233 6.58 6.95 10.69
C ARG A 233 5.26 7.61 10.28
N LEU A 234 5.02 7.72 8.98
CA LEU A 234 3.78 8.26 8.46
C LEU A 234 2.60 7.36 8.83
N ILE A 235 2.69 6.05 8.57
CA ILE A 235 1.62 5.08 8.86
C ILE A 235 1.30 5.01 10.37
N ALA A 236 2.34 5.03 11.21
CA ALA A 236 2.22 5.05 12.66
C ALA A 236 1.80 6.41 13.22
N SER A 237 1.53 7.41 12.39
CA SER A 237 0.98 8.68 12.87
C SER A 237 -0.42 8.47 13.49
N PRO A 238 -0.74 9.15 14.60
CA PRO A 238 -2.01 8.96 15.30
C PRO A 238 -3.24 9.42 14.50
N THR A 239 -3.05 10.09 13.36
CA THR A 239 -4.12 10.63 12.52
C THR A 239 -4.58 9.67 11.42
N LEU A 240 -3.71 8.80 10.91
CA LEU A 240 -4.06 7.88 9.82
C LEU A 240 -5.08 6.79 10.17
N PRO A 241 -5.15 6.26 11.41
CA PRO A 241 -6.23 5.36 11.80
C PRO A 241 -7.63 5.97 11.64
N ALA A 242 -7.74 7.30 11.54
CA ALA A 242 -9.01 7.96 11.25
C ALA A 242 -9.55 7.67 9.85
N ILE A 243 -8.72 7.37 8.85
CA ILE A 243 -9.17 7.15 7.46
C ILE A 243 -10.03 5.87 7.34
N PRO A 244 -9.60 4.70 7.85
CA PRO A 244 -10.43 3.50 7.86
C PRO A 244 -11.71 3.70 8.69
N LEU A 245 -11.62 4.39 9.83
CA LEU A 245 -12.77 4.67 10.70
C LEU A 245 -13.79 5.59 10.01
N LEU A 246 -13.34 6.64 9.34
CA LEU A 246 -14.20 7.53 8.55
C LEU A 246 -14.89 6.75 7.43
N THR A 247 -14.16 5.85 6.77
CA THR A 247 -14.71 4.99 5.70
C THR A 247 -15.77 4.03 6.26
N ALA A 248 -15.51 3.42 7.41
CA ALA A 248 -16.47 2.56 8.10
C ALA A 248 -17.74 3.33 8.51
N CYS A 249 -17.57 4.51 9.11
CA CYS A 249 -18.68 5.40 9.46
C CYS A 249 -19.48 5.81 8.22
N GLY A 250 -18.81 6.17 7.12
CA GLY A 250 -19.45 6.52 5.86
C GLY A 250 -20.27 5.36 5.29
N TYR A 251 -19.74 4.14 5.35
CA TYR A 251 -20.46 2.93 4.92
C TYR A 251 -21.71 2.68 5.79
N VAL A 252 -21.58 2.75 7.11
CA VAL A 252 -22.72 2.59 8.04
C VAL A 252 -23.77 3.69 7.82
N LEU A 253 -23.35 4.93 7.58
CA LEU A 253 -24.25 6.07 7.32
C LEU A 253 -25.04 5.87 6.01
N ALA A 254 -24.39 5.39 4.96
CA ALA A 254 -24.99 5.10 3.66
C ALA A 254 -25.98 3.93 3.75
N GLU A 255 -25.56 2.80 4.33
CA GLU A 255 -26.39 1.59 4.43
C GLU A 255 -27.60 1.80 5.36
N SER A 256 -27.41 2.55 6.44
CA SER A 256 -28.52 2.87 7.36
C SER A 256 -29.49 3.92 6.82
N ARG A 257 -29.26 4.49 5.62
CA ARG A 257 -29.99 5.64 5.05
C ARG A 257 -30.09 6.82 6.02
N ALA A 258 -29.11 6.97 6.90
CA ALA A 258 -29.08 8.05 7.87
C ALA A 258 -28.87 9.40 7.19
N ALA A 259 -28.03 9.45 6.15
CA ALA A 259 -27.85 10.63 5.33
C ALA A 259 -29.20 11.10 4.73
N ASP A 260 -29.99 10.18 4.17
CA ASP A 260 -31.32 10.49 3.60
C ASP A 260 -32.28 11.02 4.67
N ARG A 261 -32.29 10.43 5.88
CA ARG A 261 -33.09 10.93 7.00
C ARG A 261 -32.70 12.35 7.39
N LEU A 262 -31.40 12.64 7.44
CA LEU A 262 -30.87 13.95 7.80
C LEU A 262 -31.20 15.01 6.74
N VAL A 263 -31.12 14.65 5.45
CA VAL A 263 -31.56 15.50 4.34
C VAL A 263 -33.07 15.75 4.41
N ARG A 264 -33.88 14.72 4.70
CA ARG A 264 -35.34 14.90 4.89
C ARG A 264 -35.65 15.82 6.07
N PHE A 265 -34.96 15.68 7.19
CA PHE A 265 -35.11 16.56 8.35
C PHE A 265 -34.73 18.01 8.00
N PHE A 266 -33.59 18.22 7.31
CA PHE A 266 -33.17 19.55 6.88
C PHE A 266 -34.17 20.19 5.89
N ARG A 267 -34.66 19.41 4.92
CA ARG A 267 -35.74 19.85 4.00
C ARG A 267 -37.04 20.18 4.74
N ALA A 268 -37.36 19.47 5.81
CA ALA A 268 -38.54 19.79 6.63
C ALA A 268 -38.37 21.09 7.43
N LEU A 269 -37.16 21.35 7.96
CA LEU A 269 -36.87 22.51 8.79
C LEU A 269 -36.69 23.81 7.97
N PHE A 270 -36.09 23.72 6.78
CA PHE A 270 -35.69 24.89 5.98
C PHE A 270 -36.24 24.90 4.56
N GLY A 271 -37.07 23.94 4.15
CA GLY A 271 -37.65 23.89 2.80
C GLY A 271 -38.62 25.04 2.47
N TRP A 272 -38.97 25.87 3.45
CA TRP A 272 -39.79 27.07 3.31
C TRP A 272 -38.97 28.34 2.97
N LEU A 273 -37.64 28.30 3.09
CA LEU A 273 -36.77 29.42 2.73
C LEU A 273 -36.63 29.55 1.19
N PRO A 274 -36.79 30.76 0.62
CA PRO A 274 -36.54 31.00 -0.81
C PRO A 274 -35.11 30.60 -1.19
N GLY A 275 -34.96 29.65 -2.11
CA GLY A 275 -33.66 29.06 -2.51
C GLY A 275 -33.31 27.73 -1.82
N GLY A 276 -34.18 27.21 -0.95
CA GLY A 276 -33.98 25.93 -0.26
C GLY A 276 -34.06 24.69 -1.19
N PRO A 277 -33.52 23.54 -0.73
CA PRO A 277 -33.56 22.28 -1.50
C PRO A 277 -35.01 21.89 -1.80
N ARG A 278 -35.36 21.88 -3.10
CA ARG A 278 -36.73 21.62 -3.58
C ARG A 278 -37.29 20.33 -2.99
N ARG A 279 -38.57 20.38 -2.58
CA ARG A 279 -39.36 19.17 -2.31
C ARG A 279 -39.63 18.49 -3.65
N ASP A 280 -38.75 17.61 -4.06
CA ASP A 280 -39.01 16.65 -5.13
C ASP A 280 -40.21 15.81 -4.66
N LYS A 281 -41.33 15.92 -5.38
CA LYS A 281 -42.60 15.23 -5.08
C LYS A 281 -42.47 13.73 -5.30
#